data_AF-A0A164D222-F1
#
_entry.id   AF-A0A164D222-F1
#
_cell.length_a   1.000
_cell.length_b   1.000
_cell.length_c   1.000
_cell.angle_alpha   90.00
_cell.angle_beta   90.00
_cell.angle_gamma   90.00
#
_symmetry.space_group_name_H-M   'P 1'
#
loop_
_entity.id
_entity.type
_entity.pdbx_description
1 polymer ?
#
loop_
_entity_poly.entity_id
_entity_poly.type
_entity_poly.pdbx_seq_one_letter_code
_entity_poly.pdbx_strand_id
1 'polypeptide(L)'
;MLHRFTHRIQPIAQAAPKVLGLGTISVGLALSVGQSLQAERSSERNQHNRMVAEALKPQRSLNTTSDNISAANLSGQPAAHYVITPERRALLNTIRFAEGTWKDGKDQGYRILYGGGQFQDLSRHPERVVVKRYSSAAAGAYQFLPTTWQEVANRLDLPSFAPEHQDQAALHLVEKRGALKEIDRNGLTKAAMNRLAPEWASFPTHAGQSAYGQPVKSHAELVAFYMTNLSQLRQSA
;
A
#
# COMPACT_ATOMS: atom_id res chain seq x y z
N MET A 1 -35.88 18.02 -1.28
CA MET A 1 -35.87 17.71 -2.72
C MET A 1 -34.57 16.96 -2.99
N LEU A 2 -34.60 15.63 -2.90
CA LEU A 2 -33.42 14.75 -2.99
C LEU A 2 -33.38 14.15 -4.39
N HIS A 3 -32.31 14.35 -5.16
CA HIS A 3 -32.07 13.62 -6.40
C HIS A 3 -30.74 12.86 -6.26
N ARG A 4 -30.86 11.55 -6.01
CA ARG A 4 -29.76 10.58 -6.13
C ARG A 4 -29.63 10.20 -7.61
N PHE A 5 -28.51 10.54 -8.23
CA PHE A 5 -28.13 9.98 -9.53
C PHE A 5 -27.41 8.65 -9.31
N THR A 6 -28.09 7.54 -9.58
CA THR A 6 -27.51 6.19 -9.64
C THR A 6 -27.23 5.85 -11.11
N HIS A 7 -25.96 5.93 -11.53
CA HIS A 7 -25.56 5.37 -12.84
C HIS A 7 -25.36 3.86 -12.71
N ARG A 8 -26.36 3.11 -13.18
CA ARG A 8 -26.37 1.66 -13.35
C ARG A 8 -25.68 1.31 -14.68
N ILE A 9 -24.48 0.74 -14.62
CA ILE A 9 -23.80 0.17 -15.78
C ILE A 9 -24.35 -1.25 -16.00
N GLN A 10 -24.87 -1.53 -17.20
CA GLN A 10 -25.33 -2.86 -17.61
C GLN A 10 -24.17 -3.70 -18.17
N PRO A 11 -24.06 -5.01 -17.87
CA PRO A 11 -23.10 -5.89 -18.52
C PRO A 11 -23.60 -6.34 -19.91
N ILE A 12 -22.67 -6.39 -20.87
CA ILE A 12 -22.89 -6.94 -22.22
C ILE A 12 -22.89 -8.48 -22.15
N ALA A 13 -23.86 -9.08 -22.85
CA ALA A 13 -24.19 -10.51 -22.84
C ALA A 13 -23.06 -11.44 -23.35
N GLN A 14 -22.99 -12.62 -22.74
CA GLN A 14 -22.13 -13.75 -23.13
C GLN A 14 -22.74 -14.52 -24.31
N ALA A 15 -21.90 -15.03 -25.22
CA ALA A 15 -22.26 -16.02 -26.23
C ALA A 15 -21.44 -17.29 -26.03
N ALA A 16 -22.11 -18.43 -25.91
CA ALA A 16 -21.53 -19.78 -25.79
C ALA A 16 -21.72 -20.56 -27.11
N PRO A 17 -20.79 -21.46 -27.50
CA PRO A 17 -21.07 -22.49 -28.49
C PRO A 17 -21.30 -23.88 -27.86
N LYS A 18 -22.08 -24.67 -28.59
CA LYS A 18 -22.66 -25.99 -28.29
C LYS A 18 -21.63 -27.14 -28.34
N VAL A 19 -21.95 -28.22 -27.62
CA VAL A 19 -21.25 -29.53 -27.58
C VAL A 19 -21.96 -30.54 -28.50
N LEU A 20 -21.20 -31.36 -29.24
CA LEU A 20 -21.48 -32.72 -29.75
C LEU A 20 -20.16 -33.23 -30.40
N GLY A 21 -19.64 -34.46 -30.34
CA GLY A 21 -20.08 -35.77 -29.84
C GLY A 21 -18.89 -36.77 -29.82
N LEU A 22 -19.19 -38.04 -29.52
CA LEU A 22 -18.32 -39.15 -29.08
C LEU A 22 -17.16 -39.60 -30.01
N GLY A 23 -16.11 -40.17 -29.39
CA GLY A 23 -15.11 -41.07 -30.00
C GLY A 23 -14.17 -41.71 -28.95
N THR A 24 -13.93 -43.02 -29.05
CA THR A 24 -13.43 -43.99 -28.05
C THR A 24 -11.92 -44.05 -27.76
N ILE A 25 -11.60 -44.37 -26.49
CA ILE A 25 -10.49 -45.14 -25.86
C ILE A 25 -9.15 -45.34 -26.60
N SER A 26 -8.05 -44.96 -25.92
CA SER A 26 -6.81 -45.75 -25.87
C SER A 26 -6.01 -45.47 -24.59
N VAL A 27 -5.55 -46.57 -23.98
CA VAL A 27 -4.74 -46.65 -22.76
C VAL A 27 -3.31 -46.21 -23.07
N GLY A 28 -2.75 -45.31 -22.24
CA GLY A 28 -1.35 -44.88 -22.33
C GLY A 28 -0.82 -44.49 -20.96
N LEU A 29 -0.02 -45.38 -20.38
CA LEU A 29 0.67 -45.25 -19.11
C LEU A 29 1.68 -44.07 -19.16
N ALA A 30 1.44 -42.99 -18.41
CA ALA A 30 2.40 -41.89 -18.25
C ALA A 30 2.94 -41.88 -16.81
N LEU A 31 4.23 -42.20 -16.70
CA LEU A 31 5.02 -42.24 -15.47
C LEU A 31 5.05 -40.87 -14.76
N SER A 32 4.86 -40.91 -13.45
CA SER A 32 4.85 -39.77 -12.54
C SER A 32 6.25 -39.17 -12.33
N VAL A 33 6.51 -38.02 -12.95
CA VAL A 33 7.58 -37.10 -12.54
C VAL A 33 6.95 -35.74 -12.25
N GLY A 34 6.34 -35.61 -11.06
CA GLY A 34 5.67 -34.37 -10.65
C GLY A 34 5.66 -34.10 -9.14
N GLN A 35 6.28 -34.95 -8.32
CA GLN A 35 6.21 -34.83 -6.86
C GLN A 35 7.43 -34.15 -6.21
N SER A 36 8.57 -34.02 -6.89
CA SER A 36 9.79 -33.45 -6.31
C SER A 36 9.79 -31.92 -6.25
N LEU A 37 9.36 -31.22 -7.30
CA LEU A 37 9.33 -29.73 -7.33
C LEU A 37 8.28 -29.12 -6.39
N GLN A 38 7.19 -29.85 -6.11
CA GLN A 38 6.15 -29.42 -5.18
C GLN A 38 6.59 -29.62 -3.72
N ALA A 39 7.40 -30.65 -3.45
CA ALA A 39 7.92 -30.95 -2.12
C ALA A 39 8.95 -29.90 -1.66
N GLU A 40 9.84 -29.44 -2.54
CA GLU A 40 10.85 -28.42 -2.21
C GLU A 40 10.23 -27.04 -1.93
N ARG A 41 9.23 -26.60 -2.71
CA ARG A 41 8.48 -25.37 -2.39
C ARG A 41 7.70 -25.46 -1.08
N SER A 42 7.29 -26.67 -0.69
CA SER A 42 6.57 -26.90 0.56
C SER A 42 7.51 -26.86 1.77
N SER A 43 8.74 -27.37 1.64
CA SER A 43 9.75 -27.28 2.70
C SER A 43 10.23 -25.84 2.91
N GLU A 44 10.39 -25.06 1.84
CA GLU A 44 10.72 -23.63 1.91
C GLU A 44 9.62 -22.81 2.60
N ARG A 45 8.34 -23.03 2.27
CA ARG A 45 7.21 -22.39 2.97
C ARG A 45 7.15 -22.79 4.45
N ASN A 46 7.44 -24.04 4.76
CA ASN A 46 7.44 -24.53 6.15
C ASN A 46 8.62 -23.95 6.95
N GLN A 47 9.78 -23.77 6.32
CA GLN A 47 10.95 -23.15 6.93
C GLN A 47 10.75 -21.64 7.12
N HIS A 48 10.16 -20.96 6.13
CA HIS A 48 9.77 -19.55 6.23
C HIS A 48 8.72 -19.32 7.33
N ASN A 49 7.70 -20.17 7.41
CA ASN A 49 6.70 -20.11 8.48
C ASN A 49 7.31 -20.38 9.87
N ARG A 50 8.33 -21.24 9.98
CA ARG A 50 9.06 -21.46 11.23
C ARG A 50 9.91 -20.26 11.64
N MET A 51 10.56 -19.58 10.71
CA MET A 51 11.30 -18.34 10.99
C MET A 51 10.38 -17.22 11.46
N VAL A 52 9.20 -17.09 10.84
CA VAL A 52 8.17 -16.12 11.27
C VAL A 52 7.64 -16.46 12.67
N ALA A 53 7.37 -17.73 12.96
CA ALA A 53 6.91 -18.16 14.28
C ALA A 53 7.96 -17.95 15.38
N GLU A 54 9.25 -18.11 15.07
CA GLU A 54 10.34 -17.86 16.02
C GLU A 54 10.52 -16.36 16.30
N ALA A 55 10.37 -15.51 15.28
CA ALA A 55 10.41 -14.05 15.42
C ALA A 55 9.19 -13.46 16.18
N LEU A 56 8.12 -14.25 16.34
CA LEU A 56 6.88 -13.87 17.04
C LEU A 56 6.87 -14.28 18.53
N LYS A 57 7.96 -14.79 19.09
CA LYS A 57 8.07 -15.08 20.52
C LYS A 57 8.14 -13.77 21.33
N PRO A 58 7.26 -13.54 22.34
CA PRO A 58 7.31 -12.36 23.18
C PRO A 58 8.58 -12.34 24.06
N GLN A 59 9.49 -11.41 23.81
CA GLN A 59 10.54 -11.07 24.76
C GLN A 59 9.94 -10.14 25.82
N ARG A 60 9.83 -10.67 27.04
CA ARG A 60 9.36 -9.95 28.23
C ARG A 60 10.51 -9.10 28.77
N SER A 61 10.42 -7.78 28.67
CA SER A 61 11.22 -6.87 29.51
C SER A 61 10.37 -5.70 29.98
N LEU A 62 10.22 -5.58 31.29
CA LEU A 62 9.68 -4.42 31.98
C LEU A 62 10.80 -3.39 32.12
N ASN A 63 10.55 -2.13 31.76
CA ASN A 63 10.76 -0.99 32.66
C ASN A 63 10.27 0.34 32.07
N THR A 64 9.73 1.13 32.99
CA THR A 64 9.10 2.44 32.89
C THR A 64 10.12 3.58 32.99
N THR A 65 9.97 4.64 32.18
CA THR A 65 10.11 6.09 32.51
C THR A 65 9.91 6.87 31.20
N SER A 66 8.79 7.58 31.04
CA SER A 66 8.59 8.99 31.41
C SER A 66 9.58 9.95 30.76
N ASP A 67 9.02 10.76 29.86
CA ASP A 67 9.41 12.10 29.44
C ASP A 67 10.81 12.29 28.84
N ASN A 68 10.86 12.46 27.52
CA ASN A 68 11.83 13.32 26.84
C ASN A 68 11.53 13.42 25.34
N ILE A 69 10.80 14.46 24.91
CA ILE A 69 11.11 15.16 23.65
C ILE A 69 10.86 16.66 23.86
N SER A 70 11.88 17.34 24.37
CA SER A 70 12.13 18.76 24.08
C SER A 70 13.54 18.83 23.51
N ALA A 71 13.67 18.94 22.19
CA ALA A 71 14.79 19.55 21.47
C ALA A 71 14.73 19.23 19.96
N ALA A 72 13.86 19.93 19.22
CA ALA A 72 14.05 20.19 17.78
C ALA A 72 13.01 21.20 17.27
N ASN A 73 13.30 22.50 17.32
CA ASN A 73 13.36 23.34 16.12
C ASN A 73 13.60 24.82 16.47
N LEU A 74 14.85 25.25 16.20
CA LEU A 74 15.31 26.64 16.11
C LEU A 74 15.16 27.19 14.68
N SER A 75 14.10 26.81 13.97
CA SER A 75 13.69 27.45 12.73
C SER A 75 12.18 27.58 12.78
N GLY A 76 11.62 28.73 12.42
CA GLY A 76 10.18 29.03 12.49
C GLY A 76 9.31 28.21 11.53
N GLN A 77 9.66 26.95 11.28
CA GLN A 77 8.85 25.97 10.58
C GLN A 77 7.86 25.36 11.58
N PRO A 78 6.56 25.26 11.25
CA PRO A 78 5.60 24.56 12.07
C PRO A 78 6.08 23.13 12.34
N ALA A 79 5.91 22.66 13.57
CA ALA A 79 6.20 21.27 13.90
C ALA A 79 5.33 20.34 13.04
N ALA A 80 5.92 19.23 12.55
CA ALA A 80 5.17 18.24 11.78
C ALA A 80 3.96 17.71 12.57
N HIS A 81 2.81 17.55 11.91
CA HIS A 81 1.56 17.09 12.53
C HIS A 81 1.66 15.65 13.06
N TYR A 82 2.44 14.81 12.38
CA TYR A 82 2.66 13.42 12.69
C TYR A 82 4.16 13.16 12.81
N VAL A 83 4.59 12.71 13.99
CA VAL A 83 5.92 12.14 14.19
C VAL A 83 6.06 10.90 13.32
N ILE A 84 7.15 10.80 12.56
CA ILE A 84 7.41 9.66 11.68
C ILE A 84 8.32 8.67 12.42
N THR A 85 7.71 7.67 13.05
CA THR A 85 8.42 6.53 13.66
C THR A 85 8.92 5.56 12.56
N PRO A 86 9.80 4.59 12.89
CA PRO A 86 10.18 3.54 11.94
C PRO A 86 8.99 2.78 11.35
N GLU A 87 7.95 2.50 12.13
CA GLU A 87 6.72 1.83 11.68
C GLU A 87 5.97 2.69 10.67
N ARG A 88 5.81 3.98 10.96
CA ARG A 88 5.14 4.93 10.05
C ARG A 88 5.94 5.14 8.78
N ARG A 89 7.27 5.24 8.88
CA ARG A 89 8.15 5.33 7.70
C ARG A 89 8.07 4.05 6.85
N ALA A 90 8.09 2.88 7.48
CA ALA A 90 7.92 1.60 6.78
C ALA A 90 6.56 1.53 6.08
N LEU A 91 5.48 1.99 6.72
CA LEU A 91 4.15 2.06 6.12
C LEU A 91 4.14 2.97 4.89
N LEU A 92 4.67 4.19 5.03
CA LEU A 92 4.76 5.16 3.93
C LEU A 92 5.52 4.56 2.74
N ASN A 93 6.64 3.89 3.01
CA ASN A 93 7.42 3.19 1.98
C ASN A 93 6.63 2.05 1.34
N THR A 94 5.85 1.29 2.11
CA THR A 94 4.95 0.24 1.57
C THR A 94 3.85 0.83 0.70
N ILE A 95 3.27 1.98 1.05
CA ILE A 95 2.28 2.66 0.20
C ILE A 95 2.92 3.06 -1.13
N ARG A 96 4.12 3.66 -1.08
CA ARG A 96 4.89 4.00 -2.28
C ARG A 96 5.18 2.78 -3.15
N PHE A 97 5.52 1.66 -2.53
CA PHE A 97 5.75 0.39 -3.24
C PHE A 97 4.47 -0.12 -3.91
N ALA A 98 3.35 -0.09 -3.19
CA ALA A 98 2.06 -0.54 -3.72
C ALA A 98 1.58 0.31 -4.91
N GLU A 99 1.76 1.63 -4.82
CA GLU A 99 1.43 2.60 -5.88
C GLU A 99 2.47 2.62 -7.02
N GLY A 100 3.57 1.87 -6.91
CA GLY A 100 4.61 1.80 -7.95
C GLY A 100 5.52 3.03 -8.02
N THR A 101 5.55 3.86 -6.97
CA THR A 101 6.35 5.09 -6.86
C THR A 101 7.60 4.90 -5.99
N TRP A 102 7.80 3.73 -5.37
CA TRP A 102 9.01 3.40 -4.64
C TRP A 102 10.25 3.41 -5.55
N LYS A 103 11.29 4.13 -5.13
CA LYS A 103 12.57 4.29 -5.85
C LYS A 103 13.75 4.08 -4.90
N ASP A 104 13.70 2.99 -4.13
CA ASP A 104 14.73 2.64 -3.15
C ASP A 104 14.99 3.75 -2.12
N GLY A 105 13.90 4.30 -1.59
CA GLY A 105 13.94 5.40 -0.62
C GLY A 105 14.14 6.79 -1.21
N LYS A 106 14.57 6.89 -2.47
CA LYS A 106 14.92 8.17 -3.09
C LYS A 106 13.72 9.07 -3.40
N ASP A 107 13.97 10.37 -3.52
CA ASP A 107 12.91 11.38 -3.67
C ASP A 107 12.22 11.42 -5.03
N GLN A 108 12.75 10.73 -6.06
CA GLN A 108 12.11 10.72 -7.38
C GLN A 108 10.66 10.19 -7.32
N GLY A 109 10.34 9.35 -6.33
CA GLY A 109 8.98 8.84 -6.11
C GLY A 109 7.94 9.94 -5.82
N TYR A 110 8.32 11.04 -5.17
CA TYR A 110 7.43 12.16 -4.84
C TYR A 110 7.04 13.01 -6.05
N ARG A 111 7.63 12.73 -7.22
CA ARG A 111 7.47 13.48 -8.47
C ARG A 111 6.79 12.65 -9.56
N ILE A 112 6.19 11.52 -9.22
CA ILE A 112 5.57 10.61 -10.19
C ILE A 112 4.11 10.98 -10.43
N LEU A 113 3.71 11.05 -11.70
CA LEU A 113 2.31 11.13 -12.13
C LEU A 113 1.77 9.74 -12.40
N TYR A 114 0.44 9.62 -12.38
CA TYR A 114 -0.25 8.47 -12.91
C TYR A 114 0.30 8.09 -14.29
N GLY A 115 0.61 6.80 -14.46
CA GLY A 115 1.24 6.29 -15.68
C GLY A 115 2.75 6.45 -15.76
N GLY A 116 3.43 6.98 -14.75
CA GLY A 116 4.90 6.97 -14.61
C GLY A 116 5.62 8.19 -15.17
N GLY A 117 4.91 9.21 -15.66
CA GLY A 117 5.52 10.50 -16.01
C GLY A 117 6.04 11.23 -14.77
N GLN A 118 6.84 12.28 -14.96
CA GLN A 118 7.37 13.10 -13.87
C GLN A 118 6.92 14.55 -13.93
N PHE A 119 6.98 15.25 -12.79
CA PHE A 119 6.76 16.70 -12.67
C PHE A 119 7.79 17.35 -11.73
N GLN A 120 8.07 18.65 -11.95
CA GLN A 120 9.18 19.35 -11.29
C GLN A 120 8.74 20.41 -10.26
N ASP A 121 7.60 21.04 -10.46
CA ASP A 121 7.09 22.02 -9.51
C ASP A 121 6.45 21.30 -8.31
N LEU A 122 7.02 21.51 -7.11
CA LEU A 122 6.48 20.99 -5.85
C LEU A 122 5.76 22.07 -5.03
N SER A 123 5.62 23.30 -5.54
CA SER A 123 4.88 24.35 -4.83
C SER A 123 3.39 24.01 -4.68
N ARG A 124 2.86 23.12 -5.52
CA ARG A 124 1.48 22.64 -5.51
C ARG A 124 1.37 21.26 -6.13
N HIS A 125 0.23 20.61 -5.92
CA HIS A 125 -0.14 19.41 -6.67
C HIS A 125 -0.21 19.76 -8.18
N PRO A 126 0.29 18.91 -9.09
CA PRO A 126 0.40 19.26 -10.51
C PRO A 126 -0.93 19.30 -11.27
N GLU A 127 -1.99 18.69 -10.70
CA GLU A 127 -3.37 18.66 -11.23
C GLU A 127 -3.49 18.21 -12.70
N ARG A 128 -2.48 17.49 -13.19
CA ARG A 128 -2.38 17.06 -14.58
C ARG A 128 -3.07 15.73 -14.79
N VAL A 129 -4.19 15.72 -15.50
CA VAL A 129 -4.87 14.49 -15.92
C VAL A 129 -4.03 13.78 -16.98
N VAL A 130 -3.75 12.49 -16.73
CA VAL A 130 -3.09 11.58 -17.67
C VAL A 130 -4.09 10.49 -18.08
N VAL A 131 -4.20 10.25 -19.39
CA VAL A 131 -5.07 9.21 -19.97
C VAL A 131 -4.21 8.00 -20.37
N LYS A 132 -4.42 6.87 -19.69
CA LYS A 132 -3.85 5.56 -20.06
C LYS A 132 -4.93 4.48 -20.00
N ARG A 133 -4.75 3.45 -19.16
CA ARG A 133 -5.81 2.47 -18.87
C ARG A 133 -7.01 3.14 -18.20
N TYR A 134 -6.75 4.14 -17.36
CA TYR A 134 -7.74 5.03 -16.75
C TYR A 134 -7.37 6.48 -17.05
N SER A 135 -8.31 7.40 -16.85
CA SER A 135 -8.04 8.83 -16.82
C SER A 135 -7.90 9.26 -15.36
N SER A 136 -6.72 9.72 -14.96
CA SER A 136 -6.44 10.08 -13.56
C SER A 136 -5.45 11.23 -13.48
N ALA A 137 -5.67 12.11 -12.51
CA ALA A 137 -4.73 13.17 -12.13
C ALA A 137 -3.90 12.80 -10.89
N ALA A 138 -3.83 11.51 -10.54
CA ALA A 138 -3.06 11.06 -9.39
C ALA A 138 -1.58 11.42 -9.51
N ALA A 139 -0.99 11.95 -8.44
CA ALA A 139 0.40 12.37 -8.43
C ALA A 139 1.09 12.17 -7.07
N GLY A 140 2.41 12.23 -7.11
CA GLY A 140 3.27 12.13 -5.94
C GLY A 140 3.50 10.69 -5.48
N ALA A 141 4.23 10.56 -4.38
CA ALA A 141 4.64 9.29 -3.79
C ALA A 141 3.44 8.43 -3.40
N TYR A 142 2.34 9.08 -3.00
CA TYR A 142 1.12 8.42 -2.52
C TYR A 142 -0.04 8.50 -3.50
N GLN A 143 0.22 8.95 -4.75
CA GLN A 143 -0.77 9.03 -5.84
C GLN A 143 -2.05 9.78 -5.43
N PHE A 144 -1.90 10.93 -4.76
CA PHE A 144 -3.04 11.76 -4.36
C PHE A 144 -3.83 12.25 -5.56
N LEU A 145 -5.16 12.21 -5.47
CA LEU A 145 -6.03 12.94 -6.40
C LEU A 145 -6.11 14.42 -6.00
N PRO A 146 -6.33 15.34 -6.96
CA PRO A 146 -6.40 16.78 -6.67
C PRO A 146 -7.34 17.15 -5.52
N THR A 147 -8.55 16.56 -5.50
CA THR A 147 -9.56 16.83 -4.47
C THR A 147 -9.14 16.35 -3.09
N THR A 148 -8.53 15.16 -3.02
CA THR A 148 -8.03 14.60 -1.76
C THR A 148 -6.86 15.42 -1.24
N TRP A 149 -5.93 15.80 -2.12
CA TRP A 149 -4.82 16.68 -1.74
C TRP A 149 -5.33 18.01 -1.20
N GLN A 150 -6.24 18.68 -1.91
CA GLN A 150 -6.79 19.97 -1.46
C GLN A 150 -7.47 19.87 -0.09
N GLU A 151 -8.26 18.82 0.16
CA GLU A 151 -8.91 18.59 1.45
C GLU A 151 -7.87 18.47 2.59
N VAL A 152 -6.85 17.64 2.39
CA VAL A 152 -5.86 17.34 3.42
C VAL A 152 -4.89 18.50 3.62
N ALA A 153 -4.43 19.12 2.53
CA ALA A 153 -3.55 20.27 2.57
C ALA A 153 -4.20 21.45 3.31
N ASN A 154 -5.48 21.73 3.06
CA ASN A 154 -6.21 22.76 3.80
C ASN A 154 -6.39 22.40 5.27
N ARG A 155 -6.63 21.12 5.59
CA ARG A 155 -6.86 20.67 6.96
C ARG A 155 -5.61 20.74 7.83
N LEU A 156 -4.45 20.55 7.22
CA LEU A 156 -3.14 20.53 7.90
C LEU A 156 -2.31 21.78 7.56
N ASP A 157 -2.88 22.80 6.92
CA ASP A 157 -2.17 24.01 6.50
C ASP A 157 -0.86 23.71 5.75
N LEU A 158 -0.85 22.69 4.87
CA LEU A 158 0.34 22.29 4.12
C LEU A 158 0.61 23.28 2.98
N PRO A 159 1.76 23.99 2.98
CA PRO A 159 2.00 25.09 2.05
C PRO A 159 2.47 24.65 0.67
N SER A 160 2.81 23.37 0.48
CA SER A 160 3.34 22.86 -0.79
C SER A 160 3.13 21.36 -0.95
N PHE A 161 3.42 20.83 -2.14
CA PHE A 161 3.42 19.40 -2.43
C PHE A 161 4.81 18.76 -2.27
N ALA A 162 5.68 19.33 -1.44
CA ALA A 162 7.00 18.80 -1.12
C ALA A 162 6.93 17.41 -0.44
N PRO A 163 8.01 16.60 -0.49
CA PRO A 163 8.03 15.25 0.07
C PRO A 163 7.50 15.14 1.50
N GLU A 164 7.95 16.04 2.38
CA GLU A 164 7.54 16.10 3.78
C GLU A 164 6.04 16.36 3.94
N HIS A 165 5.44 17.23 3.11
CA HIS A 165 4.00 17.50 3.15
C HIS A 165 3.18 16.34 2.58
N GLN A 166 3.70 15.66 1.55
CA GLN A 166 3.10 14.42 1.05
C GLN A 166 3.08 13.33 2.13
N ASP A 167 4.16 13.18 2.90
CA ASP A 167 4.23 12.23 4.03
C ASP A 167 3.17 12.54 5.09
N GLN A 168 3.07 13.82 5.50
CA GLN A 168 2.09 14.26 6.50
C GLN A 168 0.65 14.05 6.00
N ALA A 169 0.37 14.36 4.74
CA ALA A 169 -0.93 14.11 4.15
C ALA A 169 -1.29 12.62 4.10
N ALA A 170 -0.32 11.76 3.80
CA ALA A 170 -0.53 10.31 3.76
C ALA A 170 -0.82 9.75 5.16
N LEU A 171 -0.06 10.16 6.18
CA LEU A 171 -0.31 9.77 7.56
C LEU A 171 -1.67 10.28 8.07
N HIS A 172 -2.11 11.45 7.62
CA HIS A 172 -3.45 11.93 7.91
C HIS A 172 -4.56 11.04 7.34
N LEU A 173 -4.42 10.58 6.09
CA LEU A 173 -5.37 9.64 5.50
C LEU A 173 -5.36 8.29 6.23
N VAL A 174 -4.19 7.82 6.65
CA VAL A 174 -4.04 6.61 7.48
C VAL A 174 -4.78 6.75 8.82
N GLU A 175 -4.64 7.91 9.50
CA GLU A 175 -5.39 8.23 10.73
C GLU A 175 -6.90 8.33 10.46
N LYS A 176 -7.32 9.01 9.38
CA LYS A 176 -8.72 9.16 8.96
C LYS A 176 -9.39 7.80 8.72
N ARG A 177 -8.64 6.80 8.25
CA ARG A 177 -9.10 5.41 8.09
C ARG A 177 -9.00 4.56 9.37
N GLY A 178 -8.57 5.15 10.48
CA GLY A 178 -8.43 4.48 11.78
C GLY A 178 -7.33 3.42 11.79
N ALA A 179 -6.36 3.49 10.87
CA ALA A 179 -5.32 2.48 10.74
C ALA A 179 -4.02 2.86 11.47
N LEU A 180 -3.79 4.15 11.78
CA LEU A 180 -2.50 4.61 12.30
C LEU A 180 -2.12 3.93 13.64
N LYS A 181 -3.02 3.98 14.63
CA LYS A 181 -2.79 3.33 15.94
C LYS A 181 -2.62 1.82 15.85
N GLU A 182 -3.30 1.18 14.89
CA GLU A 182 -3.16 -0.25 14.67
C GLU A 182 -1.76 -0.58 14.13
N ILE A 183 -1.27 0.23 13.18
CA ILE A 183 0.05 0.06 12.57
C ILE A 183 1.15 0.36 13.57
N ASP A 184 1.01 1.41 14.37
CA ASP A 184 1.97 1.75 15.43
C ASP A 184 2.15 0.60 16.44
N ARG A 185 1.08 -0.15 16.73
CA ARG A 185 1.09 -1.24 17.74
C ARG A 185 1.42 -2.61 17.16
N ASN A 186 0.85 -2.93 16.01
CA ASN A 186 0.80 -4.28 15.47
C ASN A 186 1.48 -4.41 14.09
N GLY A 187 1.94 -3.30 13.51
CA GLY A 187 2.46 -3.25 12.15
C GLY A 187 1.36 -3.42 11.08
N LEU A 188 1.78 -3.76 9.86
CA LEU A 188 0.89 -3.87 8.72
C LEU A 188 0.09 -5.18 8.73
N THR A 189 -1.07 -5.18 9.39
CA THR A 189 -1.97 -6.34 9.43
C THR A 189 -2.92 -6.38 8.23
N LYS A 190 -3.64 -7.50 8.03
CA LYS A 190 -4.74 -7.58 7.05
C LYS A 190 -5.89 -6.61 7.36
N ALA A 191 -6.17 -6.35 8.63
CA ALA A 191 -7.21 -5.40 9.02
C ALA A 191 -6.78 -3.96 8.72
N ALA A 192 -5.53 -3.59 9.01
CA ALA A 192 -4.94 -2.33 8.61
C ALA A 192 -4.98 -2.17 7.08
N MET A 193 -4.54 -3.17 6.31
CA MET A 193 -4.59 -3.13 4.84
C MET A 193 -6.02 -2.93 4.31
N ASN A 194 -6.99 -3.66 4.87
CA ASN A 194 -8.40 -3.50 4.48
C ASN A 194 -8.95 -2.10 4.79
N ARG A 195 -8.54 -1.47 5.90
CA ARG A 195 -8.92 -0.08 6.23
C ARG A 195 -8.34 0.93 5.24
N LEU A 196 -7.16 0.64 4.68
CA LEU A 196 -6.46 1.51 3.73
C LEU A 196 -6.92 1.30 2.28
N ALA A 197 -7.50 0.13 1.94
CA ALA A 197 -7.95 -0.20 0.58
C ALA A 197 -8.91 0.83 -0.07
N PRO A 198 -9.78 1.55 0.67
CA PRO A 198 -10.60 2.62 0.08
C PRO A 198 -9.89 3.98 -0.05
N GLU A 199 -8.60 4.09 0.24
CA GLU A 199 -7.76 5.26 -0.09
C GLU A 199 -6.78 4.93 -1.22
N TRP A 200 -6.14 3.76 -1.14
CA TRP A 200 -5.15 3.32 -2.12
C TRP A 200 -5.65 2.09 -2.87
N ALA A 201 -5.89 2.24 -4.17
CA ALA A 201 -6.47 1.18 -4.99
C ALA A 201 -5.56 -0.06 -5.11
N SER A 202 -4.27 0.12 -4.84
CA SER A 202 -3.25 -0.92 -4.79
C SER A 202 -3.29 -1.79 -3.52
N PHE A 203 -4.04 -1.39 -2.49
CA PHE A 203 -4.20 -2.13 -1.24
C PHE A 203 -5.35 -3.16 -1.30
N PRO A 204 -5.14 -4.38 -0.75
CA PRO A 204 -6.16 -5.42 -0.74
C PRO A 204 -7.19 -5.22 0.38
N THR A 205 -8.46 -5.51 0.06
CA THR A 205 -9.50 -5.77 1.06
C THR A 205 -9.23 -7.10 1.78
N HIS A 206 -10.02 -7.46 2.79
CA HIS A 206 -9.94 -8.77 3.45
C HIS A 206 -9.97 -9.96 2.47
N ALA A 207 -10.69 -9.84 1.36
CA ALA A 207 -10.79 -10.85 0.33
C ALA A 207 -9.56 -10.91 -0.61
N GLY A 208 -8.57 -10.02 -0.43
CA GLY A 208 -7.41 -9.93 -1.29
C GLY A 208 -7.68 -9.22 -2.62
N GLN A 209 -8.79 -8.49 -2.73
CA GLN A 209 -9.24 -7.82 -3.95
C GLN A 209 -9.10 -6.30 -3.83
N SER A 210 -9.04 -5.59 -4.95
CA SER A 210 -9.09 -4.12 -4.96
C SER A 210 -10.49 -3.63 -4.62
N ALA A 211 -10.59 -2.54 -3.87
CA ALA A 211 -11.85 -1.82 -3.67
C ALA A 211 -12.42 -1.20 -4.96
N TYR A 212 -11.61 -1.09 -6.03
CA TYR A 212 -11.95 -0.41 -7.28
C TYR A 212 -11.91 -1.32 -8.51
N GLY A 213 -11.75 -2.63 -8.34
CA GLY A 213 -11.59 -3.57 -9.46
C GLY A 213 -10.28 -3.39 -10.24
N GLN A 214 -9.30 -2.69 -9.66
CA GLN A 214 -7.98 -2.46 -10.25
C GLN A 214 -6.99 -3.56 -9.83
N PRO A 215 -5.82 -3.69 -10.50
CA PRO A 215 -4.74 -4.54 -10.02
C PRO A 215 -4.34 -4.18 -8.59
N VAL A 216 -4.11 -5.18 -7.75
CA VAL A 216 -3.85 -5.03 -6.32
C VAL A 216 -2.60 -5.82 -5.93
N LYS A 217 -1.85 -5.34 -4.93
CA LYS A 217 -0.77 -6.11 -4.33
C LYS A 217 -1.34 -7.17 -3.39
N SER A 218 -0.69 -8.33 -3.31
CA SER A 218 -1.11 -9.35 -2.34
C SER A 218 -0.76 -8.91 -0.92
N HIS A 219 -1.56 -9.34 0.06
CA HIS A 219 -1.26 -9.09 1.48
C HIS A 219 0.16 -9.55 1.86
N ALA A 220 0.58 -10.73 1.37
CA ALA A 220 1.89 -11.29 1.68
C ALA A 220 3.03 -10.43 1.12
N GLU A 221 2.88 -9.91 -0.11
CA GLU A 221 3.87 -9.03 -0.73
C GLU A 221 4.02 -7.72 0.04
N LEU A 222 2.91 -7.10 0.44
CA LEU A 222 2.94 -5.85 1.22
C LEU A 222 3.55 -6.06 2.61
N VAL A 223 3.19 -7.17 3.30
CA VAL A 223 3.77 -7.51 4.61
C VAL A 223 5.26 -7.78 4.49
N ALA A 224 5.70 -8.53 3.48
CA ALA A 224 7.12 -8.82 3.27
C ALA A 224 7.91 -7.51 3.05
N PHE A 225 7.44 -6.64 2.16
CA PHE A 225 8.08 -5.34 1.93
C PHE A 225 8.12 -4.49 3.21
N TYR A 226 6.99 -4.38 3.92
CA TYR A 226 6.89 -3.61 5.17
C TYR A 226 7.88 -4.10 6.23
N MET A 227 7.94 -5.42 6.46
CA MET A 227 8.82 -6.03 7.46
C MET A 227 10.31 -5.86 7.13
N THR A 228 10.69 -6.08 5.86
CA THR A 228 12.08 -5.85 5.43
C THR A 228 12.48 -4.39 5.60
N ASN A 229 11.63 -3.46 5.19
CA ASN A 229 11.91 -2.04 5.30
C ASN A 229 11.96 -1.56 6.76
N LEU A 230 11.04 -2.02 7.61
CA LEU A 230 11.04 -1.72 9.04
C LEU A 230 12.31 -2.22 9.74
N SER A 231 12.77 -3.43 9.41
CA SER A 231 14.01 -3.99 9.96
C SER A 231 15.21 -3.11 9.62
N GLN A 232 15.32 -2.67 8.36
CA GLN A 232 16.40 -1.77 7.93
C GLN A 232 16.36 -0.42 8.66
N LEU A 233 15.17 0.18 8.77
CA LEU A 233 14.99 1.47 9.45
C LEU A 233 15.38 1.42 10.93
N ARG A 234 15.07 0.32 11.62
CA ARG A 234 15.43 0.12 13.03
C ARG A 234 16.92 -0.16 13.24
N GLN A 235 17.62 -0.68 12.24
CA GLN A 235 19.07 -0.87 12.31
C GLN A 235 19.85 0.42 12.05
N SER A 236 19.23 1.38 11.36
CA SER A 236 19.82 2.69 11.03
C SER A 236 19.48 3.82 12.01
N ALA A 237 18.60 3.56 12.98
CA ALA A 237 18.14 4.53 13.99
C ALA A 237 18.94 4.37 15.29
#